data_AF-A0A4R2GG82-F1
#
_entry.id   AF-A0A4R2GG82-F1
#
_cell.length_a   1.000
_cell.length_b   1.000
_cell.length_c   1.000
_cell.angle_alpha   90.00
_cell.angle_beta   90.00
_cell.angle_gamma   90.00
#
_symmetry.space_group_name_H-M   'P 1'
#
loop_
_entity.id
_entity.type
_entity.pdbx_description
1 polymer ?
#
loop_
_entity_poly.entity_id
_entity_poly.type
_entity_poly.pdbx_seq_one_letter_code
_entity_poly.pdbx_strand_id
1 'polypeptide(L)'
;MKHEIIHRLTSNFEDFAHKTEEGIEFWLARDLQHLLGYGKWDNFQNVISKAKTACEISEQEISDHFADVGKMVEIGSGAKKEIDDIMLTRYACYLIAQNGDPRKQEIAFAQTYFAVQTRKAEIIEQRMLEFERLQARKKLSETEKELSKVIFEQTGGNQNFAIIRS
;
A
#
# COMPACT_ATOMS: atom_id res chain seq x y z
N MET A 1 -23.34 4.81 -2.83
CA MET A 1 -22.53 4.09 -3.86
C MET A 1 -22.42 2.64 -3.44
N LYS A 2 -22.81 1.69 -4.31
CA LYS A 2 -22.88 0.26 -3.94
C LYS A 2 -21.46 -0.25 -3.65
N HIS A 3 -21.18 -0.58 -2.39
CA HIS A 3 -19.88 -1.13 -1.94
C HIS A 3 -19.41 -2.30 -2.81
N GLU A 4 -20.34 -3.07 -3.35
CA GLU A 4 -20.12 -4.17 -4.30
C GLU A 4 -19.30 -3.78 -5.55
N ILE A 5 -19.46 -2.55 -6.06
CA ILE A 5 -18.76 -2.11 -7.28
C ILE A 5 -17.29 -1.82 -6.97
N ILE A 6 -17.01 -1.20 -5.81
CA ILE A 6 -15.64 -0.95 -5.36
C ILE A 6 -14.94 -2.30 -5.13
N HIS A 7 -15.60 -3.24 -4.44
CA HIS A 7 -15.06 -4.58 -4.24
C HIS A 7 -14.78 -5.32 -5.55
N ARG A 8 -15.68 -5.22 -6.54
CA ARG A 8 -15.47 -5.84 -7.85
C ARG A 8 -14.28 -5.23 -8.59
N LEU A 9 -14.14 -3.91 -8.60
CA LEU A 9 -13.03 -3.23 -9.28
C LEU A 9 -11.69 -3.49 -8.58
N THR A 10 -11.67 -3.51 -7.24
CA THR A 10 -10.48 -3.90 -6.47
C THR A 10 -10.11 -5.35 -6.72
N SER A 11 -11.07 -6.29 -6.67
CA SER A 11 -10.80 -7.70 -7.00
C SER A 11 -10.23 -7.81 -8.42
N ASN A 12 -10.86 -7.15 -9.39
CA ASN A 12 -10.40 -7.14 -10.77
C ASN A 12 -8.95 -6.60 -10.87
N PHE A 13 -8.60 -5.52 -10.16
CA PHE A 13 -7.22 -5.03 -10.14
C PHE A 13 -6.22 -6.06 -9.58
N GLU A 14 -6.54 -6.71 -8.47
CA GLU A 14 -5.68 -7.75 -7.88
C GLU A 14 -5.60 -9.00 -8.76
N ASP A 15 -6.66 -9.34 -9.50
CA ASP A 15 -6.70 -10.50 -10.39
C ASP A 15 -5.76 -10.34 -11.61
N PHE A 16 -5.42 -9.11 -11.99
CA PHE A 16 -4.43 -8.79 -13.03
C PHE A 16 -3.00 -8.66 -12.50
N ALA A 17 -2.77 -8.96 -11.21
CA ALA A 17 -1.43 -9.01 -10.66
C ALA A 17 -0.69 -10.25 -11.17
N HIS A 18 0.48 -10.03 -11.77
CA HIS A 18 1.43 -11.08 -12.10
C HIS A 18 2.49 -11.16 -11.00
N LYS A 19 3.22 -12.29 -10.96
CA LYS A 19 4.34 -12.49 -10.07
C LYS A 19 5.57 -12.89 -10.86
N THR A 20 6.72 -12.32 -10.52
CA THR A 20 8.02 -12.80 -11.02
C THR A 20 8.35 -14.16 -10.39
N GLU A 21 9.40 -14.81 -10.88
CA GLU A 21 9.90 -16.06 -10.30
C GLU A 21 10.30 -15.90 -8.82
N GLU A 22 10.69 -14.69 -8.41
CA GLU A 22 11.04 -14.32 -7.05
C GLU A 22 9.82 -13.94 -6.20
N GLY A 23 8.61 -13.99 -6.77
CA GLY A 23 7.36 -13.69 -6.07
C GLY A 23 7.00 -12.22 -5.99
N ILE A 24 7.71 -11.34 -6.71
CA ILE A 24 7.45 -9.89 -6.72
C ILE A 24 6.23 -9.60 -7.60
N GLU A 25 5.25 -8.87 -7.06
CA GLU A 25 4.02 -8.52 -7.77
C GLU A 25 4.23 -7.38 -8.77
N PHE A 26 3.67 -7.53 -9.96
CA PHE A 26 3.69 -6.50 -11.01
C PHE A 26 2.43 -6.54 -11.87
N TRP A 27 2.17 -5.43 -12.56
CA TRP A 27 1.10 -5.31 -13.55
C TRP A 27 1.68 -4.91 -14.89
N LEU A 28 1.03 -5.30 -15.98
CA LEU A 28 1.37 -4.85 -17.32
C LEU A 28 0.52 -3.63 -17.69
N ALA A 29 1.16 -2.58 -18.20
CA ALA A 29 0.49 -1.33 -18.54
C ALA A 29 -0.58 -1.51 -19.63
N ARG A 30 -0.39 -2.43 -20.57
CA ARG A 30 -1.42 -2.81 -21.58
C ARG A 30 -2.70 -3.33 -20.93
N ASP A 31 -2.59 -4.15 -19.88
CA ASP A 31 -3.77 -4.70 -19.20
C ASP A 31 -4.42 -3.62 -18.32
N LEU A 32 -3.59 -2.86 -17.61
CA LEU A 32 -4.04 -1.75 -16.77
C LEU A 32 -4.79 -0.67 -17.56
N GLN A 33 -4.38 -0.42 -18.81
CA GLN A 33 -5.06 0.50 -19.72
C GLN A 33 -6.56 0.18 -19.82
N HIS A 34 -6.89 -1.09 -20.08
CA HIS A 34 -8.27 -1.54 -20.25
C HIS A 34 -9.03 -1.53 -18.93
N LEU A 35 -8.38 -1.94 -17.84
CA LEU A 35 -8.96 -1.91 -16.50
C LEU A 35 -9.35 -0.49 -16.07
N LEU A 36 -8.58 0.52 -16.47
CA LEU A 36 -8.84 1.93 -16.17
C LEU A 36 -9.70 2.64 -17.23
N GLY A 37 -10.29 1.89 -18.16
CA GLY A 37 -11.25 2.41 -19.13
C GLY A 37 -10.62 3.23 -20.27
N TYR A 38 -9.34 3.04 -20.58
CA TYR A 38 -8.67 3.70 -21.71
C TYR A 38 -8.74 2.83 -22.97
N GLY A 39 -9.44 3.31 -24.01
CA GLY A 39 -9.57 2.56 -25.26
C GLY A 39 -8.36 2.68 -26.19
N LYS A 40 -7.65 3.82 -26.16
CA LYS A 40 -6.48 4.10 -27.01
C LYS A 40 -5.21 4.16 -26.17
N TRP A 41 -4.16 3.48 -26.62
CA TRP A 41 -2.88 3.45 -25.92
C TRP A 41 -2.26 4.85 -25.76
N ASP A 42 -2.24 5.67 -26.80
CA ASP A 42 -1.64 7.02 -26.76
C ASP A 42 -2.24 7.89 -25.63
N ASN A 43 -3.56 7.77 -25.40
CA ASN A 43 -4.21 8.49 -24.32
C ASN A 43 -3.75 8.01 -22.94
N PHE A 44 -3.44 6.73 -22.81
CA PHE A 44 -2.95 6.14 -21.58
C PHE A 44 -1.45 6.41 -21.38
N GLN A 45 -0.64 6.44 -22.45
CA GLN A 45 0.75 6.89 -22.37
C GLN A 45 0.87 8.30 -21.77
N ASN A 46 -0.04 9.20 -22.13
CA ASN A 46 -0.07 10.53 -21.52
C ASN A 46 -0.32 10.48 -20.00
N VAL A 47 -1.10 9.52 -19.51
CA VAL A 47 -1.32 9.32 -18.07
C VAL A 47 -0.10 8.70 -17.40
N ILE A 48 0.51 7.70 -18.05
CA ILE A 48 1.76 7.09 -17.59
C ILE A 48 2.87 8.14 -17.49
N SER A 49 2.98 9.04 -18.47
CA SER A 49 3.97 10.12 -18.45
C SER A 49 3.76 11.04 -17.25
N LYS A 50 2.53 11.43 -16.93
CA LYS A 50 2.23 12.22 -15.73
C LYS A 50 2.56 11.45 -14.45
N ALA A 51 2.29 10.16 -14.41
CA ALA A 51 2.63 9.30 -13.28
C ALA A 51 4.15 9.16 -13.09
N LYS A 52 4.92 9.01 -14.18
CA LYS A 52 6.39 9.03 -14.16
C LYS A 52 6.92 10.36 -13.62
N THR A 53 6.37 11.50 -14.05
CA THR A 53 6.73 12.82 -13.50
C THR A 53 6.40 12.92 -12.00
N ALA A 54 5.23 12.43 -11.56
CA ALA A 54 4.87 12.44 -10.14
C ALA A 54 5.80 11.55 -9.29
N CYS A 55 6.24 10.41 -9.85
CA CYS A 55 7.21 9.50 -9.24
C CYS A 55 8.55 10.21 -9.01
N GLU A 56 9.09 10.83 -10.06
CA GLU A 56 10.36 11.58 -10.01
C GLU A 56 10.30 12.75 -9.01
N ILE A 57 9.21 13.51 -9.02
CA ILE A 57 9.00 14.62 -8.06
C ILE A 57 8.88 14.11 -6.62
N SER A 58 8.43 12.87 -6.42
CA SER A 58 8.38 12.21 -5.11
C SER A 58 9.73 11.58 -4.71
N GLU A 59 10.82 11.95 -5.39
CA GLU A 59 12.19 11.47 -5.16
C GLU A 59 12.32 9.94 -5.30
N GLN A 60 11.46 9.32 -6.12
CA GLN A 60 11.55 7.89 -6.47
C GLN A 60 12.11 7.71 -7.88
N GLU A 61 13.00 6.75 -8.03
CA GLU A 61 13.60 6.40 -9.31
C GLU A 61 12.55 5.77 -10.24
N ILE A 62 12.36 6.34 -11.44
CA ILE A 62 11.31 5.88 -12.37
C ILE A 62 11.53 4.42 -12.76
N SER A 63 12.77 4.01 -12.96
CA SER A 63 13.12 2.66 -13.43
C SER A 63 12.79 1.55 -12.40
N ASP A 64 12.71 1.88 -11.11
CA ASP A 64 12.29 0.96 -10.04
C ASP A 64 10.78 0.67 -10.05
N HIS A 65 10.01 1.47 -10.80
CA HIS A 65 8.55 1.45 -10.76
C HIS A 65 7.88 1.26 -12.13
N PHE A 66 8.56 1.69 -13.19
CA PHE A 66 8.09 1.64 -14.57
C PHE A 66 9.18 1.01 -15.45
N ALA A 67 9.30 -0.30 -15.41
CA ALA A 67 10.27 -1.04 -16.20
C ALA A 67 9.71 -1.33 -17.60
N ASP A 68 10.33 -0.75 -18.64
CA ASP A 68 9.92 -0.99 -20.02
C ASP A 68 10.25 -2.45 -20.43
N VAL A 69 9.28 -3.18 -20.97
CA VAL A 69 9.38 -4.60 -21.35
C VAL A 69 8.67 -4.89 -22.67
N GLY A 70 8.92 -6.06 -23.27
CA GLY A 70 8.12 -6.56 -24.40
C GLY A 70 6.97 -7.46 -23.93
N LYS A 71 5.76 -7.22 -24.43
CA LYS A 71 4.61 -8.13 -24.28
C LYS A 71 4.33 -8.86 -25.58
N MET A 72 4.20 -10.18 -25.53
CA MET A 72 3.77 -10.98 -26.68
C MET A 72 2.24 -10.97 -26.80
N VAL A 73 1.73 -10.55 -27.96
CA VAL A 73 0.29 -10.55 -28.28
C VAL A 73 0.00 -11.39 -29.51
N GLU A 74 -1.14 -12.09 -29.51
CA GLU A 74 -1.63 -12.80 -30.70
C GLU A 74 -2.22 -11.81 -31.70
N ILE A 75 -1.77 -11.91 -32.95
CA ILE A 75 -2.39 -11.23 -34.09
C ILE A 75 -3.36 -12.19 -34.77
N GLY A 76 -4.38 -11.64 -35.46
CA GLY A 76 -5.54 -12.37 -35.99
C GLY A 76 -5.28 -13.53 -36.96
N SER A 77 -4.03 -13.85 -37.26
CA SER A 77 -3.58 -15.04 -37.99
C SER A 77 -3.04 -16.17 -37.11
N GLY A 78 -3.06 -16.02 -35.78
CA GLY A 78 -2.45 -16.97 -34.81
C GLY A 78 -0.95 -16.78 -34.61
N ALA A 79 -0.32 -15.84 -35.34
CA ALA A 79 1.06 -15.44 -35.09
C ALA A 79 1.15 -14.56 -33.83
N LYS A 80 2.30 -14.58 -33.14
CA LYS A 80 2.56 -13.71 -31.98
C LYS A 80 3.50 -12.58 -32.39
N LYS A 81 3.21 -11.37 -31.94
CA LYS A 81 4.06 -10.19 -32.12
C LYS A 81 4.44 -9.61 -30.77
N GLU A 82 5.70 -9.23 -30.62
CA GLU A 82 6.16 -8.47 -29.47
C GLU A 82 5.77 -7.00 -29.64
N ILE A 83 5.16 -6.43 -28.62
CA ILE A 83 4.83 -5.01 -28.52
C ILE A 83 5.43 -4.44 -27.26
N ASP A 84 5.89 -3.19 -27.32
CA ASP A 84 6.37 -2.49 -26.13
C ASP A 84 5.25 -2.41 -25.08
N ASP A 85 5.60 -2.68 -23.83
CA ASP A 85 4.77 -2.62 -22.64
C ASP A 85 5.62 -2.17 -21.45
N ILE A 86 5.01 -2.04 -20.27
CA ILE A 86 5.69 -1.58 -19.06
C ILE A 86 5.24 -2.47 -17.91
N MET A 87 6.20 -3.05 -17.19
CA MET A 87 5.99 -3.64 -15.88
C MET A 87 5.88 -2.53 -14.85
N LEU A 88 4.75 -2.53 -14.15
CA LEU A 88 4.37 -1.55 -13.18
C LEU A 88 4.39 -2.18 -11.79
N THR A 89 5.06 -1.53 -10.85
CA THR A 89 4.85 -1.85 -9.45
C THR A 89 3.44 -1.43 -9.02
N ARG A 90 3.01 -1.94 -7.86
CA ARG A 90 1.78 -1.47 -7.22
C ARG A 90 1.78 0.05 -7.02
N TYR A 91 2.93 0.61 -6.64
CA TYR A 91 3.10 2.06 -6.49
C TYR A 91 2.89 2.82 -7.81
N ALA A 92 3.49 2.35 -8.92
CA ALA A 92 3.27 2.93 -10.24
C ALA A 92 1.80 2.89 -10.68
N CYS A 93 1.11 1.78 -10.41
CA CYS A 93 -0.33 1.65 -10.69
C CYS A 93 -1.15 2.71 -9.94
N TYR A 94 -0.78 3.02 -8.70
CA TYR A 94 -1.46 4.02 -7.88
C TYR A 94 -1.24 5.43 -8.44
N LEU A 95 0.00 5.76 -8.82
CA LEU A 95 0.30 7.05 -9.47
C LEU A 95 -0.46 7.21 -10.78
N ILE A 96 -0.56 6.15 -11.60
CA ILE A 96 -1.35 6.16 -12.84
C ILE A 96 -2.83 6.45 -12.54
N ALA A 97 -3.42 5.77 -11.56
CA ALA A 97 -4.81 6.00 -11.19
C ALA A 97 -5.05 7.41 -10.65
N GLN A 98 -4.12 7.96 -9.86
CA GLN A 98 -4.19 9.33 -9.34
C GLN A 98 -4.14 10.38 -10.45
N ASN A 99 -3.33 10.15 -11.49
CA ASN A 99 -3.14 11.06 -12.62
C ASN A 99 -4.10 10.82 -13.81
N GLY A 100 -5.01 9.86 -13.67
CA GLY A 100 -6.00 9.53 -14.69
C GLY A 100 -7.10 10.58 -14.86
N ASP A 101 -7.95 10.40 -15.89
CA ASP A 101 -9.09 11.29 -16.16
C ASP A 101 -10.24 10.99 -15.19
N PRO A 102 -10.56 11.90 -14.24
CA PRO A 102 -11.59 11.66 -13.22
C PRO A 102 -13.01 11.55 -13.81
N ARG A 103 -13.22 11.88 -15.09
CA ARG A 103 -14.49 11.66 -15.78
C ARG A 103 -14.74 10.19 -16.10
N LYS A 104 -13.70 9.34 -16.07
CA LYS A 104 -13.83 7.88 -16.17
C LYS A 104 -14.23 7.31 -14.83
N GLN A 105 -15.26 6.46 -14.82
CA GLN A 105 -15.77 5.88 -13.57
C GLN A 105 -14.70 5.04 -12.88
N GLU A 106 -13.93 4.27 -13.64
CA GLU A 106 -12.84 3.41 -13.17
C GLU A 106 -11.77 4.22 -12.42
N ILE A 107 -11.39 5.40 -12.95
CA ILE A 107 -10.45 6.31 -12.31
C ILE A 107 -11.05 6.90 -11.03
N ALA A 108 -12.27 7.44 -11.09
CA ALA A 108 -12.92 8.02 -9.91
C ALA A 108 -13.09 6.98 -8.77
N PHE A 109 -13.35 5.72 -9.14
CA PHE A 109 -13.41 4.63 -8.18
C PHE A 109 -12.04 4.30 -7.60
N ALA A 110 -10.99 4.21 -8.40
CA ALA A 110 -9.65 3.98 -7.89
C ALA A 110 -9.23 5.11 -6.91
N GLN A 111 -9.50 6.37 -7.26
CA GLN A 111 -9.25 7.52 -6.37
C GLN A 111 -10.04 7.42 -5.06
N THR A 112 -11.32 7.02 -5.11
CA THR A 112 -12.14 6.80 -3.91
C THR A 112 -11.60 5.65 -3.06
N TYR A 113 -11.19 4.56 -3.70
CA TYR A 113 -10.57 3.43 -3.03
C TYR A 113 -9.32 3.87 -2.25
N PHE A 114 -8.42 4.65 -2.86
CA PHE A 114 -7.24 5.16 -2.17
C PHE A 114 -7.60 6.06 -0.98
N ALA A 115 -8.55 6.98 -1.14
CA ALA A 115 -8.98 7.83 -0.02
C ALA A 115 -9.49 7.00 1.17
N VAL A 116 -10.24 5.92 0.91
CA VAL A 116 -10.72 5.00 1.95
C VAL A 116 -9.59 4.17 2.55
N GLN A 117 -8.66 3.66 1.73
CA GLN A 117 -7.55 2.85 2.22
C GLN A 117 -6.59 3.67 3.09
N THR A 118 -6.24 4.89 2.67
CA THR A 118 -5.42 5.80 3.48
C THR A 118 -6.08 6.06 4.83
N ARG A 119 -7.39 6.35 4.85
CA ARG A 119 -8.11 6.55 6.11
C ARG A 119 -8.10 5.31 7.02
N LYS A 120 -8.19 4.11 6.44
CA LYS A 120 -8.10 2.86 7.21
C LYS A 120 -6.70 2.69 7.81
N ALA A 121 -5.65 2.95 7.03
CA ALA A 121 -4.26 2.86 7.47
C ALA A 121 -3.98 3.83 8.65
N GLU A 122 -4.41 5.08 8.54
CA GLU A 122 -4.30 6.08 9.63
C GLU A 122 -4.94 5.59 10.94
N ILE A 123 -6.14 5.01 10.86
CA ILE A 123 -6.85 4.50 12.04
C ILE A 123 -6.12 3.28 12.63
N ILE A 124 -5.58 2.40 11.79
CA ILE A 124 -4.80 1.24 12.23
C ILE A 124 -3.53 1.70 12.96
N GLU A 125 -2.80 2.65 12.39
CA GLU A 125 -1.59 3.22 12.99
C GLU A 125 -1.89 3.85 14.36
N GLN A 126 -2.97 4.64 14.47
CA GLN A 126 -3.42 5.19 15.76
C GLN A 126 -3.68 4.09 16.79
N ARG A 127 -4.38 3.02 16.40
CA ARG A 127 -4.67 1.90 17.30
C ARG A 127 -3.42 1.13 17.71
N MET A 128 -2.44 0.99 16.81
CA MET A 128 -1.16 0.35 17.13
C MET A 128 -0.41 1.16 18.18
N LEU A 129 -0.30 2.48 18.01
CA LEU A 129 0.34 3.37 18.99
C LEU A 129 -0.37 3.34 20.36
N GLU A 130 -1.70 3.33 20.37
CA GLU A 130 -2.46 3.19 21.60
C GLU A 130 -2.21 1.84 22.30
N PHE A 131 -2.16 0.77 21.53
CA PHE A 131 -1.86 -0.57 22.04
C PHE A 131 -0.45 -0.64 22.63
N GLU A 132 0.56 -0.13 21.94
CA GLU A 132 1.94 -0.05 22.43
C GLU A 132 2.04 0.74 23.73
N ARG A 133 1.36 1.89 23.81
CA ARG A 133 1.28 2.69 25.05
C ARG A 133 0.67 1.89 26.21
N LEU A 134 -0.39 1.13 25.95
CA LEU A 134 -1.01 0.29 26.98
C LEU A 134 -0.08 -0.84 27.43
N GLN A 135 0.62 -1.50 26.49
CA GLN A 135 1.61 -2.52 26.82
C GLN A 135 2.76 -1.95 27.65
N ALA A 136 3.28 -0.78 27.30
CA ALA A 136 4.34 -0.10 28.05
C ALA A 136 3.90 0.22 29.49
N ARG A 137 2.67 0.72 29.68
CA ARG A 137 2.11 0.98 31.03
C ARG A 137 1.94 -0.29 31.85
N LYS A 138 1.46 -1.37 31.22
CA LYS A 138 1.31 -2.67 31.88
C LYS A 138 2.67 -3.19 32.36
N LYS A 139 3.67 -3.17 31.47
CA LYS A 139 5.04 -3.55 31.79
C LYS A 139 5.64 -2.70 32.91
N LEU A 140 5.43 -1.38 32.88
CA LEU A 140 5.87 -0.49 33.97
C LEU A 140 5.26 -0.90 35.30
N SER A 141 3.94 -1.07 35.36
CA SER A 141 3.25 -1.48 36.59
C SER A 141 3.72 -2.85 37.11
N GLU A 142 4.01 -3.80 36.22
CA GLU A 142 4.59 -5.09 36.58
C GLU A 142 6.00 -4.92 37.17
N THR A 143 6.87 -4.13 36.52
CA THR A 143 8.22 -3.85 37.03
C THR A 143 8.23 -3.09 38.35
N GLU A 144 7.30 -2.15 38.56
CA GLU A 144 7.15 -1.43 39.84
C GLU A 144 6.71 -2.36 40.98
N LYS A 145 5.83 -3.34 40.68
CA LYS A 145 5.42 -4.36 41.65
C LYS A 145 6.58 -5.29 42.01
N GLU A 146 7.33 -5.75 41.01
CA GLU A 146 8.53 -6.58 41.23
C GLU A 146 9.58 -5.82 42.04
N LEU A 147 9.88 -4.58 41.68
CA LEU A 147 10.81 -3.73 42.41
C LEU A 147 10.36 -3.51 43.86
N SER A 148 9.07 -3.20 44.06
CA SER A 148 8.49 -3.05 45.41
C SER A 148 8.68 -4.32 46.25
N LYS A 149 8.47 -5.51 45.66
CA LYS A 149 8.67 -6.78 46.34
C LYS A 149 10.13 -6.96 46.76
N VAL A 150 11.08 -6.71 45.87
CA VAL A 150 12.53 -6.81 46.15
C VAL A 150 12.94 -5.85 47.27
N ILE A 151 12.49 -4.60 47.24
CA ILE A 151 12.81 -3.61 48.28
C ILE A 151 12.25 -4.05 49.64
N PHE A 152 11.02 -4.58 49.67
CA PHE A 152 10.42 -5.08 50.92
C PHE A 152 11.23 -6.24 51.51
N GLU A 153 11.65 -7.20 50.68
CA GLU A 153 12.49 -8.33 51.08
C GLU A 153 13.85 -7.88 51.64
N GLN A 154 14.49 -6.88 51.02
CA GLN A 154 15.80 -6.36 51.45
C GLN A 154 15.75 -5.44 52.68
N THR A 155 14.66 -4.69 52.87
CA THR A 155 14.54 -3.71 53.96
C THR A 155 14.09 -4.31 55.29
N GLY A 156 13.71 -5.59 55.31
CA GLY A 156 13.47 -6.37 56.52
C GLY A 156 12.22 -5.97 57.32
N GLY A 157 11.33 -5.14 56.78
CA GLY A 157 10.07 -4.78 57.43
C GLY A 157 9.46 -3.44 56.99
N ASN A 158 8.22 -3.19 57.43
CA ASN A 158 7.35 -2.09 56.96
C ASN A 158 7.88 -0.67 57.20
N GLN A 159 8.68 -0.45 58.25
CA GLN A 159 9.12 0.91 58.63
C GLN A 159 10.11 1.50 57.62
N ASN A 160 11.08 0.71 57.16
CA ASN A 160 12.07 1.16 56.17
C ASN A 160 11.48 1.20 54.75
N PHE A 161 10.54 0.31 54.45
CA PHE A 161 9.84 0.27 53.17
C PHE A 161 8.99 1.52 52.91
N ALA A 162 8.30 2.04 53.93
CA ALA A 162 7.44 3.23 53.80
C ALA A 162 8.23 4.51 53.49
N ILE A 163 9.49 4.62 53.94
CA ILE A 163 10.37 5.78 53.72
C ILE A 163 10.90 5.82 52.28
N ILE A 164 11.14 4.67 51.65
CA ILE A 164 11.69 4.58 50.28
C ILE A 164 10.63 4.87 49.21
N ARG A 165 9.34 4.75 49.57
CA ARG A 165 8.21 4.85 48.64
C ARG A 165 7.47 6.20 48.66
N SER A 166 7.88 7.15 49.51
CA SER A 166 7.36 8.53 49.55
C SER A 166 7.98 9.39 48.46
#